data_AF-A0A356MKZ1-F1
#
_entry.id   AF-A0A356MKZ1-F1
#
_cell.length_a   1.000
_cell.length_b   1.000
_cell.length_c   1.000
_cell.angle_alpha   90.00
_cell.angle_beta   90.00
_cell.angle_gamma   90.00
#
_symmetry.space_group_name_H-M   'P 1'
#
loop_
_entity.id
_entity.type
_entity.pdbx_description
1 polymer ?
#
loop_
_entity_poly.entity_id
_entity_poly.type
_entity_poly.pdbx_seq_one_letter_code
_entity_poly.pdbx_strand_id
1 'polypeptide(L)'
;MKKILTYIFSLFLCVMVFAGCSLVQLNASKYYQQTIAEIVYSKDKKYDFSMEDLLQAYNNYGYQLAQNNSSDSSQSLSGEELLTKTAELMVQRHLLVEKIKDALGDLSNEEKYTLKRQTYDNINSQLSSYEDKIRVEWDRKINEDTEEETKEDALRASYNEYEPTVKKVIEEVTVDGTTKLVTKLERVKDDNEELETTDPGEFKQTITDADISAEAWKRFIKDLQDSNKKLGKKYSDEKAFEKEIDRIYNVLLENKYISKYQEVITNGLEICADAAVNSYKEKYKRDYELYANDEAAYHTAMGSDASSVYYHPNSGNEYVYVTHILFKFSDEQTAKIAELKKLYQANSIEKSVYDKKLAEIQSLDNTMVTYEENGVRKTVSAALAYQDICNNVNKYDKDLQFEARAKEFNTYIYKYNDDEGIMNKDFAYVVNLDTSVTDKMVKSFADESRRLQNEEGVGAMSKPILTDYGYHVILNLGPVKNVVEYENIDSITWETLYNVKTQPSSEKTLFHVEYDSINNDSTRLSLVLSNLTNDLVGGVQKIRYWDKRIQSLLKQTN
;
A
#
# COMPACT_ATOMS: atom_id res chain seq x y z
N MET A 1 -16.26 1.81 -22.79
CA MET A 1 -17.12 0.65 -22.50
C MET A 1 -16.46 -0.33 -21.51
N LYS A 2 -15.98 0.18 -20.36
CA LYS A 2 -15.35 -0.61 -19.28
C LYS A 2 -16.10 -0.49 -17.94
N LYS A 3 -17.14 0.36 -17.88
CA LYS A 3 -17.92 0.63 -16.66
C LYS A 3 -19.24 -0.13 -16.57
N ILE A 4 -19.61 -0.93 -17.57
CA ILE A 4 -20.86 -1.72 -17.57
C ILE A 4 -20.61 -3.19 -17.17
N LEU A 5 -19.39 -3.73 -17.36
CA LEU A 5 -19.05 -5.09 -16.94
C LEU A 5 -18.84 -5.22 -15.42
N THR A 6 -18.34 -4.18 -14.76
CA THR A 6 -18.09 -4.19 -13.30
C THR A 6 -19.39 -4.24 -12.50
N TYR A 7 -20.47 -3.60 -12.98
CA TYR A 7 -21.78 -3.69 -12.32
C TYR A 7 -22.47 -5.04 -12.52
N ILE A 8 -22.09 -5.85 -13.51
CA ILE A 8 -22.68 -7.17 -13.73
C ILE A 8 -22.06 -8.23 -12.79
N PHE A 9 -20.80 -8.08 -12.37
CA PHE A 9 -20.18 -9.00 -11.41
C PHE A 9 -20.49 -8.67 -9.95
N SER A 10 -20.65 -7.40 -9.60
CA SER A 10 -21.08 -6.99 -8.25
C SER A 10 -22.57 -7.24 -7.98
N LEU A 11 -23.41 -7.39 -9.01
CA LEU A 11 -24.83 -7.77 -8.86
C LEU A 11 -25.04 -9.28 -8.70
N PHE A 12 -24.04 -10.11 -9.07
CA PHE A 12 -24.14 -11.58 -8.95
C PHE A 12 -24.10 -12.08 -7.51
N LEU A 13 -23.77 -11.20 -6.54
CA LEU A 13 -23.80 -11.48 -5.11
C LEU A 13 -25.15 -11.14 -4.44
N CYS A 14 -26.13 -10.54 -5.14
CA CYS A 14 -27.36 -10.05 -4.48
C CYS A 14 -28.71 -10.41 -5.11
N VAL A 15 -28.83 -11.01 -6.30
CA VAL A 15 -30.15 -11.48 -6.78
C VAL A 15 -30.02 -12.75 -7.61
N MET A 16 -30.51 -13.88 -7.10
CA MET A 16 -30.86 -15.05 -7.92
C MET A 16 -32.17 -15.64 -7.40
N VAL A 17 -33.28 -15.01 -7.81
CA VAL A 17 -34.62 -15.61 -7.83
C VAL A 17 -34.85 -16.08 -9.26
N PHE A 18 -34.66 -17.36 -9.55
CA PHE A 18 -35.38 -18.03 -10.62
C PHE A 18 -35.69 -19.47 -10.21
N ALA A 19 -36.97 -19.72 -9.94
CA ALA A 19 -37.52 -21.04 -9.80
C ALA A 19 -37.61 -21.70 -11.18
N GLY A 20 -36.58 -22.44 -11.57
CA GLY A 20 -36.63 -23.42 -12.66
C GLY A 20 -37.12 -24.76 -12.13
N CYS A 21 -38.31 -25.20 -12.54
CA CYS A 21 -38.83 -26.53 -12.22
C CYS A 21 -37.93 -27.63 -12.84
N SER A 22 -37.11 -28.30 -12.01
CA SER A 22 -36.60 -29.63 -12.35
C SER A 22 -37.51 -30.68 -11.72
N LEU A 23 -37.85 -31.74 -12.49
CA LEU A 23 -38.75 -32.83 -12.10
C LEU A 23 -38.18 -33.75 -10.99
N VAL A 24 -37.08 -33.35 -10.36
CA VAL A 24 -36.43 -34.01 -9.22
C VAL A 24 -36.10 -32.94 -8.20
N GLN A 25 -36.88 -32.84 -7.12
CA GLN A 25 -36.54 -31.95 -6.01
C GLN A 25 -35.22 -32.42 -5.38
N LEU A 26 -34.17 -31.60 -5.52
CA LEU A 26 -32.90 -31.81 -4.85
C LEU A 26 -33.15 -31.84 -3.33
N ASN A 27 -32.76 -32.93 -2.66
CA ASN A 27 -32.67 -32.91 -1.21
C ASN A 27 -31.42 -32.11 -0.81
N ALA A 28 -31.61 -30.81 -0.59
CA ALA A 28 -30.53 -29.87 -0.27
C ALA A 28 -29.70 -30.32 0.94
N SER A 29 -30.34 -30.77 2.02
CA SER A 29 -29.64 -31.26 3.22
C SER A 29 -28.71 -32.41 2.88
N LYS A 30 -29.20 -33.39 2.12
CA LYS A 30 -28.39 -34.53 1.68
C LYS A 30 -27.30 -34.11 0.69
N TYR A 31 -27.53 -33.10 -0.14
CA TYR A 31 -26.57 -32.63 -1.15
C TYR A 31 -25.39 -31.89 -0.52
N TYR A 32 -25.64 -30.92 0.37
CA TYR A 32 -24.59 -30.11 0.96
C TYR A 32 -23.76 -30.86 2.01
N GLN A 33 -24.32 -31.92 2.61
CA GLN A 33 -23.60 -32.84 3.50
C GLN A 33 -22.80 -33.92 2.77
N GLN A 34 -22.84 -34.01 1.43
CA GLN A 34 -22.06 -35.02 0.72
C GLN A 34 -20.57 -34.76 0.87
N THR A 35 -19.81 -35.79 1.22
CA THR A 35 -18.35 -35.74 1.19
C THR A 35 -17.85 -35.47 -0.24
N ILE A 36 -17.05 -34.42 -0.40
CA ILE A 36 -16.41 -34.03 -1.67
C ILE A 36 -14.90 -34.22 -1.63
N ALA A 37 -14.30 -34.25 -0.44
CA ALA A 37 -12.92 -34.69 -0.24
C ALA A 37 -12.76 -35.46 1.09
N GLU A 38 -11.83 -36.43 1.15
CA GLU A 38 -11.50 -37.22 2.35
C GLU A 38 -9.98 -37.28 2.48
N ILE A 39 -9.46 -36.88 3.65
CA ILE A 39 -8.08 -37.12 4.07
C ILE A 39 -8.06 -38.40 4.90
N VAL A 40 -7.24 -39.37 4.51
CA VAL A 40 -7.00 -40.60 5.26
C VAL A 40 -5.60 -40.52 5.86
N TYR A 41 -5.52 -40.33 7.19
CA TYR A 41 -4.24 -40.35 7.93
C TYR A 41 -3.83 -41.79 8.26
N SER A 42 -4.80 -42.61 8.65
CA SER A 42 -4.63 -44.05 8.92
C SER A 42 -5.96 -44.78 8.79
N LYS A 43 -5.99 -46.10 9.05
CA LYS A 43 -7.24 -46.89 9.00
C LYS A 43 -8.36 -46.33 9.88
N ASP A 44 -8.02 -45.74 11.02
CA ASP A 44 -8.98 -45.28 12.04
C ASP A 44 -9.04 -43.75 12.19
N LYS A 45 -8.16 -43.00 11.51
CA LYS A 45 -8.15 -41.52 11.54
C LYS A 45 -8.36 -40.95 10.15
N LYS A 46 -9.47 -40.23 9.99
CA LYS A 46 -9.89 -39.60 8.73
C LYS A 46 -10.52 -38.24 8.98
N TYR A 47 -10.52 -37.40 7.95
CA TYR A 47 -11.21 -36.13 7.94
C TYR A 47 -11.96 -35.96 6.62
N ASP A 48 -13.26 -35.64 6.72
CA ASP A 48 -14.15 -35.51 5.57
C ASP A 48 -14.52 -34.04 5.35
N PHE A 49 -14.39 -33.57 4.12
CA PHE A 49 -14.91 -32.28 3.69
C PHE A 49 -16.20 -32.49 2.92
N SER A 50 -17.19 -31.67 3.23
CA SER A 50 -18.51 -31.66 2.62
C SER A 50 -18.61 -30.63 1.48
N MET A 51 -19.68 -30.73 0.69
CA MET A 51 -20.03 -29.73 -0.32
C MET A 51 -20.27 -28.34 0.30
N GLU A 52 -20.76 -28.28 1.53
CA GLU A 52 -20.89 -27.02 2.28
C GLU A 52 -19.53 -26.37 2.55
N ASP A 53 -18.52 -27.16 2.92
CA ASP A 53 -17.16 -26.66 3.16
C ASP A 53 -16.56 -26.08 1.88
N LEU A 54 -16.80 -26.74 0.73
CA LEU A 54 -16.39 -26.23 -0.58
C LEU A 54 -17.05 -24.88 -0.91
N LEU A 55 -18.35 -24.72 -0.63
CA LEU A 55 -19.06 -23.47 -0.86
C LEU A 55 -18.50 -22.34 0.03
N GLN A 56 -18.21 -22.63 1.29
CA GLN A 56 -17.60 -21.67 2.20
C GLN A 56 -16.18 -21.30 1.76
N ALA A 57 -15.35 -22.28 1.42
CA ALA A 57 -14.02 -22.09 0.85
C ALA A 57 -14.06 -21.21 -0.40
N TYR A 58 -15.01 -21.45 -1.29
CA TYR A 58 -15.19 -20.67 -2.50
C TYR A 58 -15.51 -19.20 -2.20
N ASN A 59 -16.44 -18.95 -1.28
CA ASN A 59 -16.83 -17.60 -0.88
C ASN A 59 -15.71 -16.86 -0.13
N ASN A 60 -14.90 -17.58 0.65
CA ASN A 60 -13.82 -16.99 1.44
C ASN A 60 -12.57 -16.67 0.61
N TYR A 61 -12.15 -17.58 -0.28
CA TYR A 61 -10.91 -17.41 -1.05
C TYR A 61 -10.95 -17.95 -2.48
N GLY A 62 -11.87 -18.87 -2.83
CA GLY A 62 -11.95 -19.41 -4.19
C GLY A 62 -12.24 -18.36 -5.27
N TYR A 63 -13.08 -17.36 -4.98
CA TYR A 63 -13.36 -16.26 -5.91
C TYR A 63 -12.11 -15.43 -6.26
N GLN A 64 -11.14 -15.29 -5.36
CA GLN A 64 -9.89 -14.57 -5.65
C GLN A 64 -9.05 -15.29 -6.71
N LEU A 65 -9.11 -16.63 -6.76
CA LEU A 65 -8.47 -17.41 -7.82
C LEU A 65 -9.06 -17.07 -9.20
N ALA A 66 -10.37 -16.78 -9.28
CA ALA A 66 -11.00 -16.38 -10.54
C ALA A 66 -10.51 -15.00 -11.00
N GLN A 67 -10.38 -14.04 -10.07
CA GLN A 67 -9.90 -12.69 -10.38
C GLN A 67 -8.44 -12.70 -10.82
N ASN A 68 -7.57 -13.39 -10.10
CA ASN A 68 -6.13 -13.43 -10.37
C ASN A 68 -5.77 -14.13 -11.70
N ASN A 69 -6.64 -15.01 -12.21
CA ASN A 69 -6.46 -15.71 -13.50
C ASN A 69 -7.20 -15.04 -14.69
N SER A 70 -7.84 -13.88 -14.47
CA SER A 70 -8.64 -13.17 -15.50
C SER A 70 -7.86 -12.13 -16.31
N SER A 71 -6.64 -11.80 -15.90
CA SER A 71 -5.78 -10.78 -16.53
C SER A 71 -5.09 -11.28 -17.82
N ASP A 72 -5.02 -12.58 -18.04
CA ASP A 72 -4.52 -13.21 -19.26
C ASP A 72 -5.61 -14.10 -19.87
N SER A 73 -6.19 -13.67 -21.00
CA SER A 73 -7.26 -14.39 -21.71
C SER A 73 -6.88 -15.81 -22.17
N SER A 74 -5.60 -16.17 -22.10
CA SER A 74 -5.10 -17.49 -22.45
C SER A 74 -5.10 -18.51 -21.28
N GLN A 75 -5.36 -18.08 -20.04
CA GLN A 75 -5.34 -18.93 -18.83
C GLN A 75 -6.61 -18.87 -17.96
N SER A 76 -7.73 -18.36 -18.49
CA SER A 76 -8.99 -18.33 -17.74
C SER A 76 -9.46 -19.75 -17.40
N LEU A 77 -9.43 -20.09 -16.11
CA LEU A 77 -9.93 -21.36 -15.61
C LEU A 77 -11.43 -21.49 -15.87
N SER A 78 -11.86 -22.67 -16.33
CA SER A 78 -13.27 -23.01 -16.35
C SER A 78 -13.84 -23.02 -14.92
N GLY A 79 -15.16 -22.85 -14.78
CA GLY A 79 -15.82 -22.96 -13.47
C GLY A 79 -15.55 -24.31 -12.79
N GLU A 80 -15.35 -25.38 -13.56
CA GLU A 80 -15.04 -26.72 -13.05
C GLU A 80 -13.63 -26.77 -12.46
N GLU A 81 -12.64 -26.26 -13.18
CA GLU A 81 -11.26 -26.20 -12.70
C GLU A 81 -11.12 -25.29 -11.47
N LEU A 82 -11.86 -24.19 -11.42
CA LEU A 82 -11.89 -23.28 -10.28
C LEU A 82 -12.38 -23.98 -9.01
N LEU A 83 -13.47 -24.76 -9.10
CA LEU A 83 -14.00 -25.51 -7.96
C LEU A 83 -13.05 -26.64 -7.53
N THR A 84 -12.43 -27.34 -8.48
CA THR A 84 -11.43 -28.36 -8.16
C THR A 84 -10.23 -27.75 -7.43
N LYS A 85 -9.67 -26.65 -7.95
CA LYS A 85 -8.57 -25.93 -7.26
C LYS A 85 -8.98 -25.40 -5.88
N THR A 86 -10.23 -24.94 -5.74
CA THR A 86 -10.75 -24.50 -4.42
C THR A 86 -10.80 -25.67 -3.44
N ALA A 87 -11.25 -26.86 -3.89
CA ALA A 87 -11.27 -28.06 -3.07
C ALA A 87 -9.86 -28.53 -2.68
N GLU A 88 -8.90 -28.46 -3.60
CA GLU A 88 -7.50 -28.76 -3.34
C GLU A 88 -6.89 -27.81 -2.29
N LEU A 89 -7.08 -26.50 -2.47
CA LEU A 89 -6.61 -25.48 -1.53
C LEU A 89 -7.24 -25.61 -0.15
N MET A 90 -8.52 -25.98 -0.08
CA MET A 90 -9.21 -26.23 1.18
C MET A 90 -8.55 -27.38 1.96
N VAL A 91 -8.26 -28.49 1.27
CA VAL A 91 -7.55 -29.64 1.88
C VAL A 91 -6.13 -29.25 2.31
N GLN A 92 -5.39 -28.54 1.45
CA GLN A 92 -4.03 -28.08 1.74
C GLN A 92 -3.99 -27.12 2.93
N ARG A 93 -4.92 -26.17 2.99
CA ARG A 93 -5.05 -25.20 4.08
C ARG A 93 -5.35 -25.90 5.40
N HIS A 94 -6.25 -26.88 5.41
CA HIS A 94 -6.54 -27.68 6.60
C HIS A 94 -5.29 -28.38 7.14
N LEU A 95 -4.59 -29.12 6.28
CA LEU A 95 -3.35 -29.81 6.66
C LEU A 95 -2.29 -28.84 7.19
N LEU A 96 -2.14 -27.69 6.53
CA LEU A 96 -1.19 -26.65 6.94
C LEU A 96 -1.55 -26.07 8.31
N VAL A 97 -2.81 -25.69 8.54
CA VAL A 97 -3.26 -25.12 9.81
C VAL A 97 -3.13 -26.13 10.95
N GLU A 98 -3.47 -27.40 10.74
CA GLU A 98 -3.24 -28.46 11.74
C GLU A 98 -1.76 -28.52 12.12
N LYS A 99 -0.87 -28.56 11.13
CA LYS A 99 0.57 -28.62 11.37
C LYS A 99 1.11 -27.37 12.08
N ILE A 100 0.57 -26.20 11.74
CA ILE A 100 0.95 -24.92 12.37
C ILE A 100 0.53 -24.91 13.83
N LYS A 101 -0.70 -25.35 14.15
CA LYS A 101 -1.19 -25.44 15.54
C LYS A 101 -0.31 -26.37 16.37
N ASP A 102 0.12 -27.50 15.81
CA ASP A 102 1.07 -28.40 16.47
C ASP A 102 2.44 -27.74 16.73
N ALA A 103 2.88 -26.83 15.86
CA ALA A 103 4.18 -26.17 15.95
C ALA A 103 4.18 -24.93 16.87
N LEU A 104 3.11 -24.12 16.83
CA LEU A 104 3.00 -22.87 17.58
C LEU A 104 2.28 -23.02 18.93
N GLY A 105 1.48 -24.07 19.10
CA GLY A 105 0.57 -24.20 20.24
C GLY A 105 -0.68 -23.33 20.10
N ASP A 106 -1.36 -23.09 21.22
CA ASP A 106 -2.56 -22.25 21.26
C ASP A 106 -2.24 -20.75 21.21
N LEU A 107 -3.09 -19.97 20.55
CA LEU A 107 -3.02 -18.50 20.63
C LEU A 107 -3.25 -18.01 22.06
N SER A 108 -2.66 -16.86 22.38
CA SER A 108 -2.87 -16.17 23.65
C SER A 108 -4.33 -15.72 23.80
N ASN A 109 -4.71 -15.33 25.01
CA ASN A 109 -6.07 -14.83 25.26
C ASN A 109 -6.29 -13.48 24.58
N GLU A 110 -5.29 -12.60 24.62
CA GLU A 110 -5.30 -11.28 24.00
C GLU A 110 -5.46 -11.39 22.47
N GLU A 111 -4.76 -12.34 21.84
CA GLU A 111 -4.97 -12.65 20.41
C GLU A 111 -6.41 -13.10 20.16
N LYS A 112 -6.97 -13.99 20.99
CA LYS A 112 -8.36 -14.46 20.85
C LYS A 112 -9.38 -13.34 21.07
N TYR A 113 -9.14 -12.43 22.02
CA TYR A 113 -9.99 -11.26 22.26
C TYR A 113 -9.96 -10.30 21.09
N THR A 114 -8.79 -10.07 20.50
CA THR A 114 -8.62 -9.25 19.29
C THR A 114 -9.41 -9.83 18.12
N LEU A 115 -9.30 -11.14 17.86
CA LEU A 115 -10.06 -11.82 16.80
C LEU A 115 -11.58 -11.77 17.06
N LYS A 116 -12.00 -11.88 18.32
CA LYS A 116 -13.39 -11.78 18.72
C LYS A 116 -13.95 -10.37 18.50
N ARG A 117 -13.17 -9.32 18.83
CA ARG A 117 -13.52 -7.92 18.56
C ARG A 117 -13.66 -7.68 17.06
N GLN A 118 -12.68 -8.10 16.26
CA GLN A 118 -12.72 -8.00 14.80
C GLN A 118 -13.93 -8.74 14.20
N THR A 119 -14.31 -9.88 14.78
CA THR A 119 -15.53 -10.60 14.38
C THR A 119 -16.78 -9.73 14.59
N TYR A 120 -16.88 -9.07 15.74
CA TYR A 120 -18.02 -8.19 16.05
C TYR A 120 -18.06 -6.95 15.17
N ASP A 121 -16.91 -6.36 14.89
CA ASP A 121 -16.83 -5.21 13.99
C ASP A 121 -17.19 -5.57 12.55
N ASN A 122 -16.83 -6.78 12.09
CA ASN A 122 -17.26 -7.29 10.79
C ASN A 122 -18.79 -7.43 10.71
N ILE A 123 -19.43 -7.98 11.74
CA ILE A 123 -20.88 -8.11 11.81
C ILE A 123 -21.55 -6.73 11.85
N ASN A 124 -21.03 -5.80 12.64
CA ASN A 124 -21.55 -4.42 12.69
C ASN A 124 -21.43 -3.73 11.32
N SER A 125 -20.32 -3.92 10.60
CA SER A 125 -20.16 -3.40 9.24
C SER A 125 -21.18 -3.99 8.25
N GLN A 126 -21.47 -5.30 8.35
CA GLN A 126 -22.52 -5.93 7.57
C GLN A 126 -23.90 -5.33 7.90
N LEU A 127 -24.21 -5.14 9.18
CA LEU A 127 -25.48 -4.52 9.62
C LEU A 127 -25.62 -3.08 9.12
N SER A 128 -24.57 -2.26 9.19
CA SER A 128 -24.57 -0.92 8.62
C SER A 128 -24.94 -0.91 7.13
N SER A 129 -24.46 -1.90 6.37
CA SER A 129 -24.83 -2.04 4.95
C SER A 129 -26.33 -2.35 4.72
N TYR A 130 -27.01 -2.98 5.68
CA TYR A 130 -28.47 -3.12 5.65
C TYR A 130 -29.18 -1.83 6.06
N GLU A 131 -28.67 -1.14 7.08
CA GLU A 131 -29.21 0.15 7.53
C GLU A 131 -29.23 1.17 6.39
N ASP A 132 -28.15 1.26 5.60
CA ASP A 132 -28.05 2.13 4.43
C ASP A 132 -29.15 1.85 3.40
N LYS A 133 -29.39 0.56 3.10
CA LYS A 133 -30.46 0.14 2.18
C LYS A 133 -31.84 0.51 2.72
N ILE A 134 -32.07 0.30 4.02
CA ILE A 134 -33.35 0.61 4.67
C ILE A 134 -33.60 2.11 4.70
N ARG A 135 -32.59 2.94 4.98
CA ARG A 135 -32.67 4.41 4.95
C ARG A 135 -33.16 4.91 3.59
N VAL A 136 -32.59 4.36 2.51
CA VAL A 136 -33.01 4.66 1.14
C VAL A 136 -34.44 4.19 0.88
N GLU A 137 -34.79 2.97 1.27
CA GLU A 137 -36.13 2.41 1.03
C GLU A 137 -37.25 3.12 1.80
N TRP A 138 -36.97 3.53 3.03
CA TRP A 138 -37.97 4.13 3.91
C TRP A 138 -38.13 5.63 3.69
N ASP A 139 -37.43 6.19 2.70
CA ASP A 139 -37.30 7.62 2.45
C ASP A 139 -36.95 8.41 3.72
N ARG A 140 -36.34 7.71 4.69
CA ARG A 140 -35.61 8.28 5.81
C ARG A 140 -34.22 8.62 5.30
N LYS A 141 -34.19 9.41 4.22
CA LYS A 141 -32.97 10.09 3.81
C LYS A 141 -32.42 10.70 5.08
N ILE A 142 -31.15 10.45 5.31
CA ILE A 142 -30.36 11.37 6.09
C ILE A 142 -30.58 12.70 5.35
N ASN A 143 -31.34 13.64 5.94
CA ASN A 143 -30.91 15.01 5.79
C ASN A 143 -29.46 14.91 6.27
N GLU A 144 -28.50 15.10 5.38
CA GLU A 144 -27.15 15.48 5.76
C GLU A 144 -27.23 16.86 6.43
N ASP A 145 -27.99 16.95 7.53
CA ASP A 145 -27.77 17.80 8.68
C ASP A 145 -27.19 16.92 9.81
N THR A 146 -26.70 15.72 9.51
CA THR A 146 -25.40 15.40 10.08
C THR A 146 -24.50 16.52 9.58
N GLU A 147 -23.81 17.19 10.50
CA GLU A 147 -22.38 17.31 10.32
C GLU A 147 -21.89 15.91 9.90
N GLU A 148 -22.06 15.55 8.63
CA GLU A 148 -20.88 15.30 7.86
C GLU A 148 -20.04 16.55 8.19
N GLU A 149 -19.19 16.44 9.22
CA GLU A 149 -17.79 16.49 8.88
C GLU A 149 -17.70 15.61 7.63
N THR A 150 -17.99 16.24 6.47
CA THR A 150 -17.26 16.03 5.26
C THR A 150 -15.88 16.03 5.85
N LYS A 151 -15.35 14.82 6.07
CA LYS A 151 -13.95 14.64 6.38
C LYS A 151 -13.35 15.25 5.15
N GLU A 152 -13.15 16.56 5.23
CA GLU A 152 -12.74 17.39 4.14
C GLU A 152 -11.50 16.66 3.68
N ASP A 153 -11.52 16.19 2.43
CA ASP A 153 -10.43 15.35 1.92
C ASP A 153 -9.14 16.02 2.34
N ALA A 154 -8.26 15.24 3.00
CA ALA A 154 -7.07 15.78 3.63
C ALA A 154 -6.36 16.68 2.62
N LEU A 155 -6.04 17.90 3.02
CA LEU A 155 -5.57 18.93 2.07
C LEU A 155 -4.32 18.47 1.30
N ARG A 156 -3.51 17.59 1.90
CA ARG A 156 -2.30 16.99 1.37
C ARG A 156 -2.19 15.54 1.83
N ALA A 157 -1.37 14.75 1.14
CA ALA A 157 -1.04 13.40 1.58
C ALA A 157 -0.39 13.42 2.97
N SER A 158 -0.69 12.42 3.81
CA SER A 158 0.03 12.25 5.07
C SER A 158 1.49 11.90 4.80
N TYR A 159 2.39 12.43 5.62
CA TYR A 159 3.77 11.96 5.63
C TYR A 159 3.79 10.51 6.13
N ASN A 160 4.30 9.63 5.29
CA ASN A 160 4.52 8.24 5.66
C ASN A 160 6.01 8.08 5.94
N GLU A 161 6.36 8.00 7.22
CA GLU A 161 7.74 7.71 7.61
C GLU A 161 8.14 6.34 7.05
N TYR A 162 9.36 6.25 6.52
CA TYR A 162 9.86 4.99 5.99
C TYR A 162 10.17 4.03 7.14
N GLU A 163 9.43 2.92 7.19
CA GLU A 163 9.66 1.83 8.13
C GLU A 163 10.54 0.75 7.47
N PRO A 164 11.79 0.56 7.90
CA PRO A 164 12.69 -0.41 7.29
C PRO A 164 12.28 -1.85 7.61
N THR A 165 12.40 -2.74 6.64
CA THR A 165 12.19 -4.20 6.82
C THR A 165 13.38 -4.86 7.53
N VAL A 166 14.57 -4.28 7.38
CA VAL A 166 15.84 -4.73 7.93
C VAL A 166 16.63 -3.54 8.45
N LYS A 167 17.34 -3.72 9.56
CA LYS A 167 18.15 -2.68 10.19
C LYS A 167 19.58 -3.14 10.43
N LYS A 168 20.50 -2.19 10.37
CA LYS A 168 21.91 -2.37 10.77
C LYS A 168 22.04 -2.39 12.29
N VAL A 169 22.67 -3.43 12.83
CA VAL A 169 22.96 -3.60 14.26
C VAL A 169 24.47 -3.82 14.46
N ILE A 170 25.00 -3.28 15.55
CA ILE A 170 26.40 -3.46 15.95
C ILE A 170 26.42 -4.42 17.15
N GLU A 171 27.19 -5.49 17.04
CA GLU A 171 27.34 -6.51 18.07
C GLU A 171 28.81 -6.63 18.51
N GLU A 172 29.02 -6.83 19.81
CA GLU A 172 30.35 -7.12 20.37
C GLU A 172 30.63 -8.63 20.33
N VAL A 173 31.58 -9.04 19.50
CA VAL A 173 32.00 -10.44 19.38
C VAL A 173 33.38 -10.61 19.98
N THR A 174 33.52 -11.50 20.97
CA THR A 174 34.82 -11.83 21.55
C THR A 174 35.39 -13.08 20.88
N VAL A 175 36.52 -12.93 20.17
CA VAL A 175 37.26 -14.04 19.58
C VAL A 175 38.66 -14.05 20.20
N ASP A 176 39.07 -15.19 20.77
CA ASP A 176 40.37 -15.38 21.41
C ASP A 176 40.73 -14.30 22.46
N GLY A 177 39.75 -13.91 23.28
CA GLY A 177 39.92 -12.90 24.34
C GLY A 177 40.01 -11.44 23.85
N THR A 178 39.81 -11.20 22.55
CA THR A 178 39.72 -9.85 21.96
C THR A 178 38.29 -9.54 21.53
N THR A 179 37.71 -8.47 22.07
CA THR A 179 36.39 -7.96 21.66
C THR A 179 36.51 -7.17 20.36
N LYS A 180 35.68 -7.51 19.36
CA LYS A 180 35.55 -6.80 18.09
C LYS A 180 34.10 -6.39 17.89
N LEU A 181 33.88 -5.17 17.38
CA LEU A 181 32.56 -4.74 16.92
C LEU A 181 32.33 -5.29 15.52
N VAL A 182 31.23 -6.02 15.35
CA VAL A 182 30.80 -6.57 14.06
C VAL A 182 29.46 -5.95 13.71
N THR A 183 29.33 -5.52 12.48
CA THR A 183 28.07 -5.00 11.94
C THR A 183 27.31 -6.15 11.27
N LYS A 184 26.02 -6.28 11.55
CA LYS A 184 25.14 -7.23 10.90
C LYS A 184 23.79 -6.61 10.59
N LEU A 185 23.01 -7.30 9.76
CA LEU A 185 21.62 -6.96 9.50
C LEU A 185 20.72 -7.81 10.40
N GLU A 186 19.65 -7.20 10.89
CA GLU A 186 18.57 -7.87 11.59
C GLU A 186 17.23 -7.44 10.99
N ARG A 187 16.26 -8.35 10.91
CA ARG A 187 14.89 -7.99 10.53
C ARG A 187 14.28 -7.10 11.60
N VAL A 188 13.55 -6.09 11.16
CA VAL A 188 12.67 -5.34 12.06
C VAL A 188 11.47 -6.23 12.34
N LYS A 189 11.22 -6.51 13.62
CA LYS A 189 10.03 -7.24 14.05
C LYS A 189 8.91 -6.24 14.25
N ASP A 190 7.75 -6.58 13.72
CA ASP A 190 6.54 -5.82 14.01
C ASP A 190 5.99 -6.27 15.37
N ASP A 191 6.58 -5.75 16.43
CA ASP A 191 6.14 -6.02 17.81
C ASP A 191 4.95 -5.11 18.21
N ASN A 192 4.42 -4.28 17.29
CA ASN A 192 3.43 -3.24 17.55
C ASN A 192 1.98 -3.67 17.25
N GLU A 193 1.69 -4.97 17.19
CA GLU A 193 0.30 -5.40 17.07
C GLU A 193 -0.50 -4.94 18.30
N GLU A 194 -1.46 -4.05 18.07
CA GLU A 194 -2.37 -3.60 19.11
C GLU A 194 -3.31 -4.75 19.48
N LEU A 195 -3.04 -5.35 20.64
CA LEU A 195 -3.82 -6.48 21.15
C LEU A 195 -4.87 -6.02 22.16
N GLU A 196 -6.07 -6.56 22.02
CA GLU A 196 -7.15 -6.40 22.99
C GLU A 196 -6.78 -7.09 24.31
N THR A 197 -6.65 -6.30 25.38
CA THR A 197 -6.27 -6.81 26.71
C THR A 197 -7.47 -7.31 27.53
N THR A 198 -8.69 -7.07 27.05
CA THR A 198 -9.93 -7.44 27.75
C THR A 198 -10.88 -8.20 26.84
N ASP A 199 -11.63 -9.15 27.40
CA ASP A 199 -12.66 -9.88 26.65
C ASP A 199 -13.77 -8.90 26.22
N PRO A 200 -14.08 -8.76 24.92
CA PRO A 200 -15.15 -7.88 24.45
C PRO A 200 -16.56 -8.33 24.89
N GLY A 201 -16.70 -9.51 25.52
CA GLY A 201 -17.97 -10.00 26.05
C GLY A 201 -18.87 -10.58 24.95
N GLU A 202 -20.18 -10.42 25.07
CA GLU A 202 -21.13 -10.83 24.01
C GLU A 202 -21.24 -9.76 22.93
N PHE A 203 -21.63 -10.17 21.72
CA PHE A 203 -21.87 -9.24 20.61
C PHE A 203 -22.89 -8.17 21.00
N LYS A 204 -22.60 -6.92 20.66
CA LYS A 204 -23.52 -5.79 20.77
C LYS A 204 -23.59 -5.08 19.43
N GLN A 205 -24.81 -4.98 18.89
CA GLN A 205 -25.06 -4.18 17.70
C GLN A 205 -24.82 -2.70 17.99
N THR A 206 -24.11 -2.03 17.09
CA THR A 206 -24.05 -0.56 17.08
C THR A 206 -25.39 -0.02 16.59
N ILE A 207 -26.12 0.69 17.46
CA ILE A 207 -27.45 1.24 17.15
C ILE A 207 -27.31 2.69 16.67
N THR A 208 -27.63 2.95 15.40
CA THR A 208 -27.60 4.31 14.82
C THR A 208 -28.97 4.99 14.87
N ASP A 209 -30.02 4.23 14.57
CA ASP A 209 -31.44 4.60 14.69
C ASP A 209 -32.19 3.34 15.13
N ALA A 210 -32.95 3.40 16.22
CA ALA A 210 -33.55 2.22 16.84
C ALA A 210 -34.46 1.41 15.89
N ASP A 211 -35.27 2.08 15.05
CA ASP A 211 -36.19 1.39 14.13
C ASP A 211 -35.42 0.77 12.96
N ILE A 212 -34.45 1.51 12.42
CA ILE A 212 -33.66 1.08 11.26
C ILE A 212 -32.71 -0.04 11.66
N SER A 213 -32.05 0.07 12.82
CA SER A 213 -31.15 -0.94 13.36
C SER A 213 -31.91 -2.24 13.67
N ALA A 214 -33.15 -2.14 14.18
CA ALA A 214 -34.00 -3.30 14.43
C ALA A 214 -34.46 -3.99 13.12
N GLU A 215 -34.81 -3.21 12.09
CA GLU A 215 -35.16 -3.78 10.79
C GLU A 215 -33.92 -4.35 10.07
N ALA A 216 -32.76 -3.72 10.19
CA ALA A 216 -31.49 -4.23 9.66
C ALA A 216 -31.14 -5.58 10.27
N TRP A 217 -31.23 -5.68 11.60
CA TRP A 217 -31.05 -6.95 12.31
C TRP A 217 -32.00 -8.04 11.80
N LYS A 218 -33.29 -7.72 11.69
CA LYS A 218 -34.31 -8.66 11.21
C LYS A 218 -34.02 -9.14 9.78
N ARG A 219 -33.63 -8.24 8.86
CA ARG A 219 -33.27 -8.61 7.48
C ARG A 219 -31.99 -9.44 7.43
N PHE A 220 -30.98 -9.05 8.20
CA PHE A 220 -29.73 -9.80 8.32
C PHE A 220 -29.98 -11.24 8.80
N ILE A 221 -30.72 -11.42 9.91
CA ILE A 221 -31.07 -12.76 10.43
C ILE A 221 -31.89 -13.55 9.41
N LYS A 222 -32.85 -12.90 8.74
CA LYS A 222 -33.65 -13.56 7.68
C LYS A 222 -32.75 -14.05 6.54
N ASP A 223 -31.80 -13.26 6.09
CA ASP A 223 -30.88 -13.63 5.02
C ASP A 223 -29.95 -14.78 5.44
N LEU A 224 -29.50 -14.81 6.69
CA LEU A 224 -28.80 -15.96 7.26
C LEU A 224 -29.69 -17.21 7.29
N GLN A 225 -30.95 -17.09 7.72
CA GLN A 225 -31.89 -18.20 7.73
C GLN A 225 -32.21 -18.73 6.33
N ASP A 226 -32.44 -17.84 5.38
CA ASP A 226 -32.73 -18.20 3.98
C ASP A 226 -31.50 -18.85 3.33
N SER A 227 -30.29 -18.39 3.65
CA SER A 227 -29.03 -19.03 3.23
C SER A 227 -28.89 -20.43 3.81
N ASN A 228 -29.15 -20.62 5.11
CA ASN A 228 -29.14 -21.94 5.75
C ASN A 228 -30.23 -22.87 5.19
N LYS A 229 -31.41 -22.33 4.87
CA LYS A 229 -32.52 -23.07 4.27
C LYS A 229 -32.16 -23.60 2.88
N LYS A 230 -31.42 -22.83 2.09
CA LYS A 230 -30.86 -23.30 0.81
C LYS A 230 -29.90 -24.48 0.99
N LEU A 231 -29.22 -24.57 2.14
CA LEU A 231 -28.39 -25.71 2.53
C LEU A 231 -29.20 -26.88 3.12
N GLY A 232 -30.54 -26.77 3.16
CA GLY A 232 -31.44 -27.74 3.77
C GLY A 232 -31.43 -27.73 5.30
N LYS A 233 -30.88 -26.68 5.92
CA LYS A 233 -30.84 -26.48 7.37
C LYS A 233 -31.91 -25.47 7.79
N LYS A 234 -32.59 -25.73 8.90
CA LYS A 234 -33.56 -24.78 9.48
C LYS A 234 -33.12 -24.46 10.89
N TYR A 235 -32.56 -23.28 11.07
CA TYR A 235 -32.04 -22.79 12.35
C TYR A 235 -32.97 -21.73 12.94
N SER A 236 -32.98 -21.61 14.27
CA SER A 236 -33.55 -20.43 14.93
C SER A 236 -32.70 -19.20 14.63
N ASP A 237 -33.23 -18.03 14.92
CA ASP A 237 -32.55 -16.75 14.78
C ASP A 237 -31.19 -16.77 15.51
N GLU A 238 -31.18 -17.23 16.76
CA GLU A 238 -29.97 -17.31 17.59
C GLU A 238 -28.96 -18.30 17.00
N LYS A 239 -29.43 -19.46 16.53
CA LYS A 239 -28.52 -20.48 16.00
C LYS A 239 -27.94 -20.10 14.64
N ALA A 240 -28.70 -19.39 13.81
CA ALA A 240 -28.21 -18.85 12.55
C ALA A 240 -27.13 -17.78 12.80
N PHE A 241 -27.34 -16.92 13.79
CA PHE A 241 -26.39 -15.89 14.19
C PHE A 241 -25.11 -16.45 14.81
N GLU A 242 -25.22 -17.40 15.75
CA GLU A 242 -24.08 -18.08 16.37
C GLU A 242 -23.18 -18.73 15.30
N LYS A 243 -23.80 -19.37 14.29
CA LYS A 243 -23.07 -19.98 13.18
C LYS A 243 -22.31 -18.98 12.32
N GLU A 244 -22.84 -17.77 12.16
CA GLU A 244 -22.16 -16.72 11.40
C GLU A 244 -20.98 -16.12 12.19
N ILE A 245 -21.14 -15.91 13.50
CA ILE A 245 -20.04 -15.56 14.40
C ILE A 245 -18.93 -16.62 14.30
N ASP A 246 -19.27 -17.89 14.47
CA ASP A 246 -18.30 -19.00 14.41
C ASP A 246 -17.57 -19.02 13.05
N ARG A 247 -18.31 -18.81 11.95
CA ARG A 247 -17.74 -18.82 10.60
C ARG A 247 -16.70 -17.71 10.43
N ILE A 248 -17.05 -16.47 10.77
CA ILE A 248 -16.13 -15.31 10.65
C ILE A 248 -14.94 -15.50 11.58
N TYR A 249 -15.18 -15.85 12.85
CA TYR A 249 -14.12 -16.05 13.84
C TYR A 249 -13.14 -17.14 13.42
N ASN A 250 -13.61 -18.29 12.92
CA ASN A 250 -12.72 -19.37 12.48
C ASN A 250 -11.85 -18.96 11.28
N VAL A 251 -12.38 -18.18 10.34
CA VAL A 251 -11.57 -17.66 9.22
C VAL A 251 -10.46 -16.73 9.73
N LEU A 252 -10.80 -15.80 10.64
CA LEU A 252 -9.83 -14.90 11.27
C LEU A 252 -8.78 -15.68 12.07
N LEU A 253 -9.22 -16.69 12.82
CA LEU A 253 -8.37 -17.56 13.62
C LEU A 253 -7.34 -18.32 12.77
N GLU A 254 -7.78 -18.98 11.70
CA GLU A 254 -6.88 -19.68 10.79
C GLU A 254 -5.88 -18.73 10.12
N ASN A 255 -6.34 -17.55 9.70
CA ASN A 255 -5.47 -16.52 9.13
C ASN A 255 -4.42 -16.08 10.14
N LYS A 256 -4.79 -15.86 11.42
CA LYS A 256 -3.85 -15.48 12.47
C LYS A 256 -2.76 -16.52 12.69
N TYR A 257 -3.13 -17.80 12.70
CA TYR A 257 -2.14 -18.90 12.78
C TYR A 257 -1.18 -18.89 11.60
N ILE A 258 -1.69 -18.73 10.38
CA ILE A 258 -0.87 -18.68 9.16
C ILE A 258 0.08 -17.48 9.21
N SER A 259 -0.41 -16.28 9.53
CA SER A 259 0.40 -15.06 9.61
C SER A 259 1.51 -15.19 10.66
N LYS A 260 1.19 -15.70 11.86
CA LYS A 260 2.18 -15.91 12.93
C LYS A 260 3.26 -16.93 12.51
N TYR A 261 2.87 -17.99 11.82
CA TYR A 261 3.82 -18.97 11.32
C TYR A 261 4.69 -18.42 10.18
N GLN A 262 4.12 -17.61 9.30
CA GLN A 262 4.86 -16.89 8.25
C GLN A 262 5.91 -15.97 8.85
N GLU A 263 5.57 -15.25 9.92
CA GLU A 263 6.50 -14.40 10.65
C GLU A 263 7.64 -15.21 11.28
N VAL A 264 7.33 -16.32 11.95
CA VAL A 264 8.34 -17.23 12.52
C VAL A 264 9.30 -17.77 11.44
N ILE A 265 8.76 -18.22 10.30
CA ILE A 265 9.60 -18.68 9.18
C ILE A 265 10.46 -17.55 8.66
N THR A 266 9.86 -16.39 8.34
CA THR A 266 10.55 -15.25 7.75
C THR A 266 11.69 -14.77 8.65
N ASN A 267 11.44 -14.70 9.96
CA ASN A 267 12.46 -14.35 10.97
C ASN A 267 13.57 -15.40 11.09
N GLY A 268 13.31 -16.66 10.72
CA GLY A 268 14.31 -17.72 10.63
C GLY A 268 15.06 -17.76 9.29
N LEU A 269 14.62 -17.04 8.26
CA LEU A 269 15.32 -16.97 6.98
C LEU A 269 16.53 -16.04 7.07
N GLU A 270 17.67 -16.55 6.60
CA GLU A 270 18.88 -15.74 6.41
C GLU A 270 18.61 -14.50 5.54
N ILE A 271 19.12 -13.34 5.94
CA ILE A 271 19.00 -12.09 5.17
C ILE A 271 20.00 -12.16 4.00
N CYS A 272 19.48 -12.25 2.78
CA CYS A 272 20.30 -12.37 1.57
C CYS A 272 20.85 -11.01 1.10
N ALA A 273 21.70 -10.38 1.89
CA ALA A 273 22.30 -9.07 1.58
C ALA A 273 23.04 -9.08 0.23
N ASP A 274 23.74 -10.16 -0.10
CA ASP A 274 24.46 -10.33 -1.36
C ASP A 274 23.53 -10.24 -2.58
N ALA A 275 22.28 -10.70 -2.47
CA ALA A 275 21.32 -10.61 -3.57
C ALA A 275 20.96 -9.15 -3.87
N ALA A 276 20.77 -8.32 -2.84
CA ALA A 276 20.52 -6.88 -3.00
C ALA A 276 21.76 -6.16 -3.58
N VAL A 277 22.95 -6.50 -3.07
CA VAL A 277 24.22 -5.95 -3.59
C VAL A 277 24.43 -6.33 -5.05
N ASN A 278 24.19 -7.59 -5.43
CA ASN A 278 24.35 -8.05 -6.81
C ASN A 278 23.33 -7.39 -7.74
N SER A 279 22.07 -7.24 -7.30
CA SER A 279 21.05 -6.49 -8.04
C SER A 279 21.52 -5.05 -8.35
N TYR A 280 22.08 -4.34 -7.36
CA TYR A 280 22.69 -3.03 -7.58
C TYR A 280 23.83 -3.09 -8.61
N LYS A 281 24.79 -4.00 -8.42
CA LYS A 281 25.96 -4.15 -9.31
C LYS A 281 25.54 -4.39 -10.76
N GLU A 282 24.55 -5.24 -10.99
CA GLU A 282 24.03 -5.55 -12.33
C GLU A 282 23.41 -4.30 -12.99
N LYS A 283 22.57 -3.56 -12.26
CA LYS A 283 21.94 -2.32 -12.76
C LYS A 283 22.99 -1.24 -13.04
N TYR A 284 23.95 -1.07 -12.14
CA TYR A 284 25.06 -0.13 -12.30
C TYR A 284 25.93 -0.46 -13.51
N LYS A 285 26.30 -1.73 -13.70
CA LYS A 285 27.09 -2.18 -14.87
C LYS A 285 26.34 -1.99 -16.18
N ARG A 286 25.04 -2.33 -16.21
CA ARG A 286 24.17 -2.06 -17.36
C ARG A 286 24.15 -0.57 -17.71
N ASP A 287 23.96 0.29 -16.72
CA ASP A 287 23.89 1.74 -16.95
C ASP A 287 25.25 2.30 -17.39
N TYR A 288 26.36 1.76 -16.91
CA TYR A 288 27.69 2.08 -17.45
C TYR A 288 27.80 1.76 -18.95
N GLU A 289 27.41 0.55 -19.36
CA GLU A 289 27.44 0.14 -20.76
C GLU A 289 26.57 1.03 -21.66
N LEU A 290 25.43 1.49 -21.14
CA LEU A 290 24.50 2.35 -21.86
C LEU A 290 24.95 3.82 -21.93
N TYR A 291 25.56 4.34 -20.87
CA TYR A 291 25.68 5.79 -20.68
C TYR A 291 27.12 6.30 -20.72
N ALA A 292 28.14 5.48 -20.44
CA ALA A 292 29.53 5.94 -20.30
C ALA A 292 30.07 6.64 -21.56
N ASN A 293 29.56 6.31 -22.74
CA ASN A 293 29.95 6.91 -24.02
C ASN A 293 28.76 7.46 -24.84
N ASP A 294 27.57 7.57 -24.22
CA ASP A 294 26.36 8.10 -24.87
C ASP A 294 25.64 9.10 -23.96
N GLU A 295 26.13 10.33 -24.02
CA GLU A 295 25.63 11.47 -23.24
C GLU A 295 24.15 11.79 -23.55
N ALA A 296 23.72 11.59 -24.81
CA ALA A 296 22.33 11.84 -25.20
C ALA A 296 21.37 10.81 -24.58
N ALA A 297 21.76 9.52 -24.58
CA ALA A 297 20.99 8.47 -23.91
C ALA A 297 20.92 8.71 -22.39
N TYR A 298 22.05 9.10 -21.78
CA TYR A 298 22.12 9.44 -20.37
C TYR A 298 21.18 10.59 -19.98
N HIS A 299 21.23 11.72 -20.70
CA HIS A 299 20.35 12.86 -20.43
C HIS A 299 18.88 12.53 -20.65
N THR A 300 18.58 11.68 -21.64
CA THR A 300 17.21 11.18 -21.86
C THR A 300 16.72 10.36 -20.66
N ALA A 301 17.54 9.45 -20.14
CA ALA A 301 17.21 8.63 -18.98
C ALA A 301 17.00 9.49 -17.72
N MET A 302 17.95 10.40 -17.43
CA MET A 302 17.86 11.35 -16.31
C MET A 302 16.64 12.27 -16.43
N GLY A 303 16.28 12.70 -17.65
CA GLY A 303 15.10 13.50 -17.92
C GLY A 303 13.79 12.72 -17.78
N SER A 304 13.79 11.41 -18.04
CA SER A 304 12.61 10.56 -17.87
C SER A 304 12.40 10.22 -16.39
N ASP A 305 13.29 9.40 -15.83
CA ASP A 305 13.24 8.91 -14.46
C ASP A 305 14.66 8.72 -13.90
N ALA A 306 15.19 9.77 -13.30
CA ALA A 306 16.51 9.76 -12.69
C ALA A 306 16.64 8.76 -11.54
N SER A 307 15.53 8.31 -10.92
CA SER A 307 15.58 7.30 -9.86
C SER A 307 15.94 5.91 -10.39
N SER A 308 15.80 5.69 -11.69
CA SER A 308 16.13 4.44 -12.38
C SER A 308 17.57 4.39 -12.91
N VAL A 309 18.35 5.46 -12.74
CA VAL A 309 19.73 5.59 -13.23
C VAL A 309 20.71 5.38 -12.09
N TYR A 310 21.56 4.36 -12.22
CA TYR A 310 22.49 3.90 -11.19
C TYR A 310 23.94 4.36 -11.43
N TYR A 311 24.31 4.59 -12.69
CA TYR A 311 25.63 5.07 -13.09
C TYR A 311 25.54 6.45 -13.76
N HIS A 312 26.43 7.34 -13.35
CA HIS A 312 26.56 8.71 -13.81
C HIS A 312 27.96 8.94 -14.40
N PRO A 313 28.10 9.14 -15.72
CA PRO A 313 29.41 9.30 -16.38
C PRO A 313 30.27 10.42 -15.82
N ASN A 314 29.68 11.62 -15.61
CA ASN A 314 30.36 12.76 -14.98
C ASN A 314 29.85 12.98 -13.55
N SER A 315 29.90 11.89 -12.77
CA SER A 315 29.55 11.82 -11.35
C SER A 315 29.97 13.09 -10.59
N GLY A 316 29.01 13.71 -9.91
CA GLY A 316 29.24 14.87 -9.06
C GLY A 316 29.22 16.23 -9.77
N ASN A 317 29.23 16.27 -11.11
CA ASN A 317 29.46 17.51 -11.85
C ASN A 317 28.34 17.91 -12.82
N GLU A 318 27.41 17.01 -13.16
CA GLU A 318 26.37 17.29 -14.17
C GLU A 318 24.98 17.50 -13.61
N TYR A 319 24.61 16.81 -12.53
CA TYR A 319 23.26 16.88 -11.99
C TYR A 319 23.30 17.19 -10.51
N VAL A 320 22.24 17.85 -10.03
CA VAL A 320 22.03 18.16 -8.62
C VAL A 320 20.66 17.65 -8.19
N TYR A 321 20.60 17.02 -7.01
CA TYR A 321 19.35 16.69 -6.35
C TYR A 321 18.77 17.93 -5.68
N VAL A 322 17.48 18.17 -5.89
CA VAL A 322 16.74 19.26 -5.26
C VAL A 322 15.38 18.79 -4.80
N THR A 323 14.92 19.36 -3.70
CA THR A 323 13.51 19.28 -3.30
C THR A 323 12.95 20.70 -3.20
N HIS A 324 11.63 20.83 -3.18
CA HIS A 324 11.01 22.15 -3.19
C HIS A 324 9.63 22.18 -2.53
N ILE A 325 9.19 23.40 -2.26
CA ILE A 325 7.83 23.74 -1.87
C ILE A 325 7.28 24.69 -2.95
N LEU A 326 6.18 24.32 -3.59
CA LEU A 326 5.41 25.15 -4.51
C LEU A 326 4.25 25.80 -3.76
N PHE A 327 4.24 27.13 -3.72
CA PHE A 327 3.05 27.92 -3.42
C PHE A 327 2.33 28.22 -4.74
N LYS A 328 1.29 27.45 -5.04
CA LYS A 328 0.64 27.50 -6.35
C LYS A 328 -0.24 28.75 -6.46
N PHE A 329 -0.30 29.33 -7.65
CA PHE A 329 -1.32 30.34 -7.93
C PHE A 329 -2.72 29.72 -7.84
N SER A 330 -3.64 30.44 -7.20
CA SER A 330 -5.04 30.02 -7.18
C SER A 330 -5.62 29.98 -8.59
N ASP A 331 -6.71 29.24 -8.77
CA ASP A 331 -7.43 29.22 -10.05
C ASP A 331 -7.89 30.63 -10.47
N GLU A 332 -8.25 31.47 -9.49
CA GLU A 332 -8.59 32.87 -9.71
C GLU A 332 -7.39 33.69 -10.19
N GLN A 333 -6.23 33.55 -9.55
CA GLN A 333 -4.99 34.22 -9.99
C GLN A 333 -4.63 33.76 -11.41
N THR A 334 -4.67 32.47 -11.67
CA THR A 334 -4.38 31.87 -12.98
C THR A 334 -5.31 32.41 -14.07
N ALA A 335 -6.62 32.50 -13.78
CA ALA A 335 -7.61 33.07 -14.70
C ALA A 335 -7.34 34.55 -14.98
N LYS A 336 -7.07 35.35 -13.94
CA LYS A 336 -6.72 36.78 -14.08
C LYS A 336 -5.45 37.00 -14.90
N ILE A 337 -4.42 36.18 -14.69
CA ILE A 337 -3.17 36.22 -15.47
C ILE A 337 -3.45 35.91 -16.94
N ALA A 338 -4.25 34.87 -17.21
CA ALA A 338 -4.62 34.48 -18.57
C ALA A 338 -5.43 35.57 -19.30
N GLU A 339 -6.39 36.19 -18.62
CA GLU A 339 -7.17 37.31 -19.16
C GLU A 339 -6.26 38.51 -19.45
N LEU A 340 -5.39 38.87 -18.50
CA LEU A 340 -4.46 39.97 -18.65
C LEU A 340 -3.50 39.75 -19.84
N LYS A 341 -3.05 38.51 -20.05
CA LYS A 341 -2.23 38.10 -21.21
C LYS A 341 -2.99 38.26 -22.53
N LYS A 342 -4.28 37.90 -22.58
CA LYS A 342 -5.13 38.10 -23.76
C LYS A 342 -5.30 39.59 -24.08
N LEU A 343 -5.54 40.43 -23.08
CA LEU A 343 -5.67 41.89 -23.27
C LEU A 343 -4.38 42.50 -23.83
N TYR A 344 -3.22 42.06 -23.33
CA TYR A 344 -1.93 42.52 -23.85
C TYR A 344 -1.69 42.05 -25.29
N GLN A 345 -1.95 40.78 -25.59
CA GLN A 345 -1.81 40.24 -26.95
C GLN A 345 -2.76 40.88 -27.96
N ALA A 346 -3.95 41.32 -27.52
CA ALA A 346 -4.89 42.09 -28.33
C ALA A 346 -4.51 43.57 -28.50
N ASN A 347 -3.38 44.01 -27.93
CA ASN A 347 -2.96 45.42 -27.84
C ASN A 347 -3.99 46.33 -27.15
N SER A 348 -4.84 45.78 -26.28
CA SER A 348 -5.86 46.52 -25.54
C SER A 348 -5.30 47.24 -24.31
N ILE A 349 -4.11 46.87 -23.87
CA ILE A 349 -3.38 47.51 -22.76
C ILE A 349 -1.90 47.66 -23.13
N GLU A 350 -1.27 48.71 -22.62
CA GLU A 350 0.17 48.92 -22.79
C GLU A 350 0.98 47.94 -21.95
N LYS A 351 2.23 47.66 -22.39
CA LYS A 351 3.15 46.75 -21.69
C LYS A 351 3.40 47.17 -20.23
N SER A 352 3.54 48.47 -19.96
CA SER A 352 3.74 49.00 -18.60
C SER A 352 2.58 48.69 -17.65
N VAL A 353 1.34 48.74 -18.17
CA VAL A 353 0.12 48.40 -17.42
C VAL A 353 0.01 46.89 -17.23
N TYR A 354 0.33 46.12 -18.28
CA TYR A 354 0.42 44.66 -18.21
C TYR A 354 1.40 44.21 -17.12
N ASP A 355 2.65 44.67 -17.18
CA ASP A 355 3.72 44.31 -16.26
C ASP A 355 3.35 44.67 -14.80
N LYS A 356 2.78 45.87 -14.57
CA LYS A 356 2.36 46.31 -13.23
C LYS A 356 1.24 45.44 -12.65
N LYS A 357 0.18 45.17 -13.43
CA LYS A 357 -0.95 44.34 -12.98
C LYS A 357 -0.54 42.89 -12.79
N LEU A 358 0.35 42.38 -13.65
CA LEU A 358 0.87 41.03 -13.53
C LEU A 358 1.65 40.88 -12.22
N ALA A 359 2.56 41.82 -11.93
CA ALA A 359 3.33 41.83 -10.68
C ALA A 359 2.44 41.94 -9.43
N GLU A 360 1.33 42.68 -9.51
CA GLU A 360 0.35 42.77 -8.42
C GLU A 360 -0.38 41.45 -8.21
N ILE A 361 -0.91 40.82 -9.27
CA ILE A 361 -1.63 39.54 -9.18
C ILE A 361 -0.71 38.42 -8.69
N GLN A 362 0.53 38.41 -9.21
CA GLN A 362 1.54 37.40 -8.89
C GLN A 362 2.31 37.72 -7.61
N SER A 363 2.00 38.78 -6.86
CA SER A 363 2.79 39.13 -5.69
C SER A 363 2.76 38.01 -4.63
N LEU A 364 3.86 37.87 -3.91
CA LEU A 364 3.99 36.87 -2.84
C LEU A 364 2.98 37.11 -1.71
N ASP A 365 2.62 38.38 -1.46
CA ASP A 365 1.61 38.77 -0.47
C ASP A 365 0.18 38.41 -0.91
N ASN A 366 -0.08 38.38 -2.22
CA ASN A 366 -1.40 38.06 -2.77
C ASN A 366 -1.57 36.57 -3.12
N THR A 367 -0.49 35.80 -3.09
CA THR A 367 -0.53 34.34 -3.29
C THR A 367 -0.85 33.69 -1.95
N MET A 368 -1.98 32.99 -1.87
CA MET A 368 -2.47 32.44 -0.61
C MET A 368 -2.16 30.94 -0.50
N VAL A 369 -1.71 30.52 0.66
CA VAL A 369 -1.36 29.14 1.00
C VAL A 369 -2.29 28.68 2.11
N THR A 370 -3.03 27.61 1.86
CA THR A 370 -3.86 26.95 2.88
C THR A 370 -3.09 25.77 3.46
N TYR A 371 -3.16 25.59 4.78
CA TYR A 371 -2.55 24.48 5.51
C TYR A 371 -3.42 24.05 6.67
N GLU A 372 -3.17 22.86 7.21
CA GLU A 372 -3.87 22.33 8.38
C GLU A 372 -2.94 22.36 9.61
N GLU A 373 -3.49 22.78 10.75
CA GLU A 373 -2.80 22.78 12.03
C GLU A 373 -3.78 22.37 13.12
N ASN A 374 -3.50 21.25 13.79
CA ASN A 374 -4.38 20.65 14.81
C ASN A 374 -5.81 20.39 14.28
N GLY A 375 -5.93 19.92 13.03
CA GLY A 375 -7.22 19.65 12.38
C GLY A 375 -7.97 20.89 11.90
N VAL A 376 -7.39 22.09 12.03
CA VAL A 376 -8.03 23.34 11.59
C VAL A 376 -7.31 23.90 10.36
N ARG A 377 -8.07 24.17 9.30
CA ARG A 377 -7.57 24.85 8.10
C ARG A 377 -7.29 26.31 8.36
N LYS A 378 -6.13 26.76 7.92
CA LYS A 378 -5.65 28.14 8.01
C LYS A 378 -5.14 28.58 6.65
N THR A 379 -5.36 29.84 6.30
CA THR A 379 -4.86 30.43 5.07
C THR A 379 -4.00 31.64 5.40
N VAL A 380 -2.79 31.68 4.82
CA VAL A 380 -1.82 32.77 4.98
C VAL A 380 -1.26 33.16 3.61
N SER A 381 -0.59 34.31 3.51
CA SER A 381 0.14 34.62 2.29
C SER A 381 1.39 33.74 2.15
N ALA A 382 1.84 33.53 0.92
CA ALA A 382 3.09 32.83 0.61
C ALA A 382 4.29 33.53 1.26
N ALA A 383 4.21 34.84 1.50
CA ALA A 383 5.25 35.59 2.20
C ALA A 383 5.37 35.15 3.67
N LEU A 384 4.24 34.98 4.36
CA LEU A 384 4.22 34.49 5.73
C LEU A 384 4.61 33.00 5.82
N ALA A 385 4.14 32.18 4.87
CA ALA A 385 4.54 30.76 4.79
C ALA A 385 6.06 30.63 4.59
N TYR A 386 6.65 31.41 3.67
CA TYR A 386 8.09 31.45 3.46
C TYR A 386 8.86 31.91 4.70
N GLN A 387 8.34 32.90 5.43
CA GLN A 387 8.95 33.35 6.68
C GLN A 387 8.94 32.25 7.75
N ASP A 388 7.85 31.49 7.88
CA ASP A 388 7.77 30.35 8.80
C ASP A 388 8.80 29.27 8.45
N ILE A 389 8.93 28.91 7.16
CA ILE A 389 9.96 27.99 6.67
C ILE A 389 11.36 28.50 7.05
N CYS A 390 11.68 29.76 6.72
CA CYS A 390 12.98 30.34 7.03
C CYS A 390 13.30 30.32 8.52
N ASN A 391 12.34 30.66 9.36
CA ASN A 391 12.54 30.74 10.81
C ASN A 391 12.85 29.37 11.44
N ASN A 392 12.39 28.28 10.83
CA ASN A 392 12.53 26.94 11.39
C ASN A 392 13.64 26.15 10.71
N VAL A 393 13.71 26.14 9.38
CA VAL A 393 14.76 25.45 8.62
C VAL A 393 16.13 26.07 8.90
N ASN A 394 16.23 27.40 9.04
CA ASN A 394 17.52 28.06 9.32
C ASN A 394 18.00 27.94 10.77
N LYS A 395 17.27 27.25 11.65
CA LYS A 395 17.80 26.85 12.97
C LYS A 395 18.89 25.79 12.84
N TYR A 396 18.86 25.02 11.77
CA TYR A 396 19.82 23.96 11.48
C TYR A 396 20.88 24.48 10.53
N ASP A 397 22.14 24.37 10.95
CA ASP A 397 23.28 24.74 10.12
C ASP A 397 23.36 23.85 8.88
N LYS A 398 23.53 24.46 7.70
CA LYS A 398 23.51 23.71 6.43
C LYS A 398 24.71 22.80 6.23
N ASP A 399 25.85 23.06 6.88
CA ASP A 399 27.10 22.32 6.69
C ASP A 399 27.28 21.28 7.81
N LEU A 400 26.87 21.59 9.05
CA LEU A 400 27.01 20.72 10.21
C LEU A 400 25.78 19.84 10.50
N GLN A 401 24.58 20.29 10.10
CA GLN A 401 23.31 19.67 10.46
C GLN A 401 22.41 19.48 9.24
N PHE A 402 23.01 19.22 8.08
CA PHE A 402 22.32 19.10 6.80
C PHE A 402 21.13 18.12 6.82
N GLU A 403 21.29 16.93 7.41
CA GLU A 403 20.18 15.95 7.48
C GLU A 403 19.01 16.48 8.31
N ALA A 404 19.27 17.09 9.48
CA ALA A 404 18.24 17.67 10.32
C ALA A 404 17.55 18.86 9.61
N ARG A 405 18.33 19.68 8.89
CA ARG A 405 17.83 20.76 8.05
C ARG A 405 16.90 20.25 6.94
N ALA A 406 17.29 19.17 6.26
CA ALA A 406 16.49 18.56 5.20
C ALA A 406 15.20 17.92 5.75
N LYS A 407 15.26 17.28 6.93
CA LYS A 407 14.07 16.76 7.64
C LYS A 407 13.11 17.89 7.99
N GLU A 408 13.61 19.00 8.53
CA GLU A 408 12.79 20.17 8.84
C GLU A 408 12.12 20.74 7.57
N PHE A 409 12.88 20.90 6.50
CA PHE A 409 12.32 21.34 5.21
C PHE A 409 11.23 20.38 4.71
N ASN A 410 11.43 19.07 4.86
CA ASN A 410 10.45 18.05 4.49
C ASN A 410 9.14 18.21 5.29
N THR A 411 9.19 18.51 6.59
CA THR A 411 7.97 18.83 7.37
C THR A 411 7.14 19.94 6.72
N TYR A 412 7.81 20.95 6.15
CA TYR A 412 7.15 22.05 5.46
C TYR A 412 6.66 21.71 4.05
N ILE A 413 7.19 20.67 3.41
CA ILE A 413 6.57 20.09 2.20
C ILE A 413 5.15 19.62 2.54
N TYR A 414 4.99 18.84 3.61
CA TYR A 414 3.66 18.35 4.00
C TYR A 414 2.76 19.44 4.59
N LYS A 415 3.33 20.54 5.08
CA LYS A 415 2.57 21.69 5.57
C LYS A 415 2.05 22.60 4.45
N TYR A 416 2.89 22.94 3.47
CA TYR A 416 2.62 24.04 2.53
C TYR A 416 2.71 23.70 1.04
N ASN A 417 3.28 22.56 0.66
CA ASN A 417 3.56 22.29 -0.75
C ASN A 417 2.31 21.89 -1.54
N ASP A 418 2.05 22.59 -2.63
CA ASP A 418 0.94 22.27 -3.55
C ASP A 418 1.38 21.34 -4.72
N ASP A 419 2.65 20.93 -4.77
CA ASP A 419 3.13 19.87 -5.68
C ASP A 419 3.08 18.49 -5.00
N GLU A 420 2.00 17.74 -5.22
CA GLU A 420 1.88 16.36 -4.73
C GLU A 420 2.94 15.40 -5.29
N GLY A 421 3.60 15.76 -6.40
CA GLY A 421 4.53 14.89 -7.13
C GLY A 421 5.76 14.45 -6.34
N ILE A 422 6.19 15.25 -5.35
CA ILE A 422 7.36 14.99 -4.50
C ILE A 422 7.01 14.30 -3.17
N MET A 423 5.74 14.31 -2.77
CA MET A 423 5.33 13.73 -1.49
C MET A 423 5.47 12.21 -1.50
N ASN A 424 6.04 11.68 -0.42
CA ASN A 424 6.29 10.24 -0.20
C ASN A 424 7.11 9.58 -1.32
N LYS A 425 7.92 10.36 -2.06
CA LYS A 425 8.88 9.83 -3.03
C LYS A 425 10.19 9.44 -2.35
N ASP A 426 10.77 8.34 -2.81
CA ASP A 426 12.06 7.85 -2.30
C ASP A 426 13.22 8.74 -2.71
N PHE A 427 13.13 9.35 -3.90
CA PHE A 427 14.18 10.16 -4.52
C PHE A 427 13.69 11.57 -4.82
N ALA A 428 14.60 12.52 -4.66
CA ALA A 428 14.34 13.93 -4.96
C ALA A 428 14.36 14.22 -6.47
N TYR A 429 13.92 15.42 -6.86
CA TYR A 429 14.05 15.88 -8.24
C TYR A 429 15.53 16.08 -8.60
N VAL A 430 15.83 15.99 -9.90
CA VAL A 430 17.16 16.29 -10.44
C VAL A 430 17.10 17.48 -11.39
N VAL A 431 18.14 18.30 -11.37
CA VAL A 431 18.34 19.40 -12.32
C VAL A 431 19.71 19.23 -12.99
N ASN A 432 19.76 19.42 -14.30
CA ASN A 432 21.01 19.43 -15.06
C ASN A 432 21.74 20.76 -14.84
N LEU A 433 23.02 20.70 -14.51
CA LEU A 433 23.89 21.85 -14.32
C LEU A 433 24.34 22.46 -15.64
N ASP A 434 24.40 21.67 -16.71
CA ASP A 434 24.60 22.18 -18.07
C ASP A 434 23.32 22.85 -18.60
N THR A 435 23.49 24.04 -19.17
CA THR A 435 22.45 24.86 -19.78
C THR A 435 22.25 24.55 -21.27
N SER A 436 23.14 23.75 -21.88
CA SER A 436 23.01 23.30 -23.26
C SER A 436 21.95 22.20 -23.42
N VAL A 437 21.65 21.49 -22.34
CA VAL A 437 20.61 20.46 -22.26
C VAL A 437 19.27 21.10 -21.92
N THR A 438 18.21 20.64 -22.58
CA THR A 438 16.85 21.16 -22.33
C THR A 438 16.40 20.81 -20.92
N ASP A 439 16.06 21.83 -20.13
CA ASP A 439 15.56 21.66 -18.77
C ASP A 439 14.20 20.93 -18.75
N LYS A 440 14.09 19.90 -17.90
CA LYS A 440 12.80 19.27 -17.58
C LYS A 440 11.93 20.20 -16.72
N MET A 441 12.57 20.90 -15.80
CA MET A 441 11.93 21.88 -14.92
C MET A 441 11.82 23.22 -15.64
N VAL A 442 10.90 24.07 -15.20
CA VAL A 442 10.80 25.44 -15.73
C VAL A 442 12.13 26.19 -15.55
N LYS A 443 12.49 27.02 -16.54
CA LYS A 443 13.82 27.61 -16.61
C LYS A 443 14.24 28.36 -15.34
N SER A 444 13.37 29.15 -14.72
CA SER A 444 13.70 29.90 -13.50
C SER A 444 13.99 28.98 -12.30
N PHE A 445 13.33 27.82 -12.23
CA PHE A 445 13.61 26.80 -11.23
C PHE A 445 14.99 26.16 -11.46
N ALA A 446 15.30 25.80 -12.70
CA ALA A 446 16.58 25.19 -13.06
C ALA A 446 17.74 26.17 -12.85
N ASP A 447 17.59 27.43 -13.26
CA ASP A 447 18.59 28.47 -13.08
C ASP A 447 18.88 28.74 -11.59
N GLU A 448 17.85 28.80 -10.73
CA GLU A 448 18.08 28.95 -9.29
C GLU A 448 18.74 27.71 -8.68
N SER A 449 18.37 26.50 -9.11
CA SER A 449 19.00 25.27 -8.63
C SER A 449 20.50 25.25 -8.95
N ARG A 450 20.88 25.68 -10.17
CA ARG A 450 22.28 25.88 -10.58
C ARG A 450 22.98 26.93 -9.72
N ARG A 451 22.32 28.06 -9.45
CA ARG A 451 22.86 29.14 -8.61
C ARG A 451 23.15 28.64 -7.20
N LEU A 452 22.19 27.97 -6.56
CA LEU A 452 22.36 27.38 -5.23
C LEU A 452 23.56 26.42 -5.22
N GLN A 453 23.66 25.53 -6.20
CA GLN A 453 24.77 24.57 -6.27
C GLN A 453 26.14 25.24 -6.47
N ASN A 454 26.23 26.21 -7.38
CA ASN A 454 27.51 26.81 -7.77
C ASN A 454 27.98 27.92 -6.82
N GLU A 455 27.07 28.62 -6.16
CA GLU A 455 27.39 29.79 -5.31
C GLU A 455 27.29 29.51 -3.81
N GLU A 456 26.36 28.64 -3.37
CA GLU A 456 26.04 28.46 -1.94
C GLU A 456 26.27 27.03 -1.42
N GLY A 457 26.31 26.05 -2.33
CA GLY A 457 26.58 24.64 -2.05
C GLY A 457 25.41 23.87 -1.46
N VAL A 458 25.71 22.67 -0.95
CA VAL A 458 24.75 21.72 -0.39
C VAL A 458 24.02 22.34 0.82
N GLY A 459 22.72 22.07 0.95
CA GLY A 459 21.88 22.57 2.04
C GLY A 459 21.44 24.03 1.89
N ALA A 460 21.90 24.74 0.85
CA ALA A 460 21.44 26.08 0.52
C ALA A 460 19.95 26.07 0.12
N MET A 461 19.23 27.11 0.55
CA MET A 461 17.80 27.26 0.31
C MET A 461 17.53 28.57 -0.45
N SER A 462 16.73 28.51 -1.51
CA SER A 462 16.41 29.69 -2.32
C SER A 462 15.49 30.67 -1.59
N LYS A 463 15.48 31.90 -2.08
CA LYS A 463 14.30 32.78 -1.94
C LYS A 463 13.14 32.25 -2.81
N PRO A 464 11.90 32.73 -2.62
CA PRO A 464 10.80 32.36 -3.49
C PRO A 464 11.08 32.76 -4.93
N ILE A 465 11.08 31.78 -5.83
CA ILE A 465 11.32 31.96 -7.26
C ILE A 465 10.00 31.90 -8.00
N LEU A 466 9.69 32.97 -8.73
CA LEU A 466 8.49 33.06 -9.54
C LEU A 466 8.61 32.16 -10.78
N THR A 467 7.55 31.40 -11.03
CA THR A 467 7.34 30.58 -12.23
C THR A 467 5.93 30.81 -12.78
N ASP A 468 5.59 30.15 -13.88
CA ASP A 468 4.23 30.18 -14.43
C ASP A 468 3.19 29.53 -13.50
N TYR A 469 3.62 28.70 -12.55
CA TYR A 469 2.74 27.94 -11.64
C TYR A 469 2.56 28.60 -10.27
N GLY A 470 3.43 29.53 -9.90
CA GLY A 470 3.51 30.10 -8.57
C GLY A 470 4.94 30.31 -8.12
N TYR A 471 5.15 30.28 -6.80
CA TYR A 471 6.47 30.46 -6.21
C TYR A 471 7.06 29.15 -5.73
N HIS A 472 8.31 28.87 -6.10
CA HIS A 472 9.06 27.73 -5.59
C HIS A 472 10.09 28.19 -4.56
N VAL A 473 10.18 27.45 -3.46
CA VAL A 473 11.30 27.52 -2.50
C VAL A 473 12.08 26.22 -2.66
N ILE A 474 13.35 26.29 -3.03
CA ILE A 474 14.17 25.15 -3.42
C ILE A 474 15.20 24.89 -2.32
N LEU A 475 15.39 23.62 -1.95
CA LEU A 475 16.51 23.18 -1.13
C LEU A 475 17.47 22.35 -1.98
N ASN A 476 18.73 22.76 -2.02
CA ASN A 476 19.81 22.00 -2.67
C ASN A 476 20.19 20.78 -1.81
N LEU A 477 19.98 19.58 -2.33
CA LEU A 477 20.31 18.34 -1.66
C LEU A 477 21.70 17.79 -2.02
N GLY A 478 22.37 18.45 -2.95
CA GLY A 478 23.74 18.16 -3.37
C GLY A 478 23.84 17.40 -4.70
N PRO A 479 25.07 17.25 -5.19
CA PRO A 479 25.30 16.70 -6.52
C PRO A 479 24.96 15.22 -6.60
N VAL A 480 24.44 14.80 -7.76
CA VAL A 480 24.22 13.40 -8.10
C VAL A 480 25.57 12.71 -8.28
N LYS A 481 25.83 11.64 -7.54
CA LYS A 481 27.13 10.96 -7.49
C LYS A 481 26.96 9.45 -7.58
N ASN A 482 27.92 8.81 -8.24
CA ASN A 482 28.11 7.38 -8.13
C ASN A 482 28.48 7.01 -6.70
N VAL A 483 28.02 5.83 -6.26
CA VAL A 483 28.39 5.26 -4.95
C VAL A 483 29.89 4.94 -4.89
N VAL A 484 30.45 4.48 -6.01
CA VAL A 484 31.89 4.22 -6.22
C VAL A 484 32.26 4.52 -7.66
N GLU A 485 33.55 4.63 -7.96
CA GLU A 485 34.05 4.59 -9.33
C GLU A 485 33.79 3.22 -9.98
N TYR A 486 33.61 3.18 -11.30
CA TYR A 486 33.18 1.97 -12.01
C TYR A 486 34.14 0.80 -11.79
N GLU A 487 35.45 1.02 -11.82
CA GLU A 487 36.46 -0.01 -11.58
C GLU A 487 36.36 -0.67 -10.19
N ASN A 488 35.69 -0.01 -9.23
CA ASN A 488 35.51 -0.48 -7.87
C ASN A 488 34.13 -1.09 -7.63
N ILE A 489 33.25 -1.18 -8.64
CA ILE A 489 31.88 -1.70 -8.48
C ILE A 489 31.84 -3.09 -7.86
N ASP A 490 32.82 -3.95 -8.16
CA ASP A 490 32.83 -5.32 -7.63
C ASP A 490 33.19 -5.39 -6.14
N SER A 491 33.76 -4.31 -5.58
CA SER A 491 34.15 -4.19 -4.17
C SER A 491 33.04 -3.68 -3.25
N ILE A 492 31.92 -3.17 -3.79
CA ILE A 492 30.84 -2.65 -2.93
C ILE A 492 30.26 -3.77 -2.06
N THR A 493 29.94 -3.41 -0.82
CA THR A 493 29.29 -4.29 0.15
C THR A 493 27.90 -3.77 0.48
N TRP A 494 27.14 -4.54 1.26
CA TRP A 494 25.83 -4.09 1.74
C TRP A 494 25.98 -2.86 2.65
N GLU A 495 27.06 -2.76 3.43
CA GLU A 495 27.35 -1.58 4.26
C GLU A 495 27.57 -0.34 3.40
N THR A 496 28.24 -0.47 2.25
CA THR A 496 28.40 0.64 1.29
C THR A 496 27.05 1.18 0.88
N LEU A 497 26.13 0.31 0.45
CA LEU A 497 24.79 0.71 0.02
C LEU A 497 23.90 1.20 1.18
N TYR A 498 24.05 0.62 2.38
CA TYR A 498 23.31 1.01 3.57
C TYR A 498 23.69 2.42 4.04
N ASN A 499 24.92 2.87 3.77
CA ASN A 499 25.35 4.22 4.16
C ASN A 499 24.99 5.29 3.13
N VAL A 500 24.33 4.95 2.02
CA VAL A 500 23.87 5.90 1.01
C VAL A 500 22.36 6.05 1.10
N LYS A 501 21.90 7.16 1.69
CA LYS A 501 20.48 7.51 1.77
C LYS A 501 19.92 7.86 0.39
N THR A 502 18.66 7.51 0.13
CA THR A 502 17.98 7.91 -1.12
C THR A 502 17.67 9.40 -1.14
N GLN A 503 17.47 9.99 0.05
CA GLN A 503 17.37 11.43 0.28
C GLN A 503 17.81 11.77 1.72
N PRO A 504 18.39 12.96 1.97
CA PRO A 504 18.86 13.34 3.32
C PRO A 504 17.76 13.43 4.39
N SER A 505 16.51 13.63 3.98
CA SER A 505 15.33 13.69 4.87
C SER A 505 14.79 12.31 5.28
N SER A 506 15.22 11.22 4.64
CA SER A 506 14.71 9.87 4.86
C SER A 506 15.78 8.95 5.45
N GLU A 507 15.34 7.92 6.19
CA GLU A 507 16.22 6.82 6.62
C GLU A 507 16.28 5.68 5.60
N LYS A 508 15.58 5.79 4.46
CA LYS A 508 15.69 4.84 3.36
C LYS A 508 17.04 4.96 2.67
N THR A 509 17.62 3.82 2.31
CA THR A 509 18.97 3.71 1.75
C THR A 509 18.91 2.96 0.42
N LEU A 510 19.98 3.03 -0.38
CA LEU A 510 20.07 2.23 -1.61
C LEU A 510 20.03 0.72 -1.30
N PHE A 511 20.55 0.29 -0.15
CA PHE A 511 20.41 -1.12 0.27
C PHE A 511 18.93 -1.49 0.44
N HIS A 512 18.15 -0.64 1.13
CA HIS A 512 16.72 -0.86 1.33
C HIS A 512 15.95 -0.93 0.01
N VAL A 513 16.21 0.01 -0.92
CA VAL A 513 15.60 0.02 -2.26
C VAL A 513 15.83 -1.31 -2.97
N GLU A 514 17.07 -1.79 -2.99
CA GLU A 514 17.40 -3.05 -3.66
C GLU A 514 16.79 -4.26 -2.94
N TYR A 515 16.96 -4.33 -1.61
CA TYR A 515 16.50 -5.43 -0.78
C TYR A 515 14.98 -5.63 -0.88
N ASP A 516 14.22 -4.54 -0.76
CA ASP A 516 12.76 -4.58 -0.84
C ASP A 516 12.29 -4.89 -2.27
N SER A 517 13.01 -4.41 -3.30
CA SER A 517 12.63 -4.63 -4.71
C SER A 517 12.75 -6.09 -5.18
N ILE A 518 13.75 -6.83 -4.70
CA ILE A 518 13.99 -8.21 -5.13
C ILE A 518 13.00 -9.21 -4.53
N ASN A 519 12.22 -8.83 -3.52
CA ASN A 519 11.18 -9.67 -2.89
C ASN A 519 11.67 -11.09 -2.51
N ASN A 520 12.94 -11.22 -2.13
CA ASN A 520 13.58 -12.51 -1.92
C ASN A 520 12.96 -13.27 -0.74
N ASP A 521 12.64 -12.54 0.33
CA ASP A 521 12.01 -13.13 1.52
C ASP A 521 10.64 -13.71 1.22
N SER A 522 9.79 -12.95 0.54
CA SER A 522 8.46 -13.39 0.10
C SER A 522 8.56 -14.62 -0.81
N THR A 523 9.54 -14.64 -1.72
CA THR A 523 9.79 -15.77 -2.63
C THR A 523 10.22 -17.02 -1.87
N ARG A 524 11.15 -16.89 -0.93
CA ARG A 524 11.66 -18.00 -0.11
C ARG A 524 10.62 -18.50 0.87
N LEU A 525 9.86 -17.61 1.51
CA LEU A 525 8.72 -17.96 2.36
C LEU A 525 7.71 -18.79 1.57
N SER A 526 7.34 -18.34 0.36
CA SER A 526 6.41 -19.06 -0.51
C SER A 526 6.92 -20.46 -0.86
N LEU A 527 8.21 -20.59 -1.15
CA LEU A 527 8.84 -21.88 -1.42
C LEU A 527 8.83 -22.81 -0.20
N VAL A 528 9.17 -22.29 0.99
CA VAL A 528 9.14 -23.07 2.25
C VAL A 528 7.73 -23.56 2.54
N LEU A 529 6.72 -22.69 2.43
CA LEU A 529 5.33 -23.07 2.66
C LEU A 529 4.83 -24.08 1.62
N SER A 530 5.18 -23.89 0.34
CA SER A 530 4.81 -24.83 -0.72
C SER A 530 5.41 -26.22 -0.49
N ASN A 531 6.70 -26.29 -0.13
CA ASN A 531 7.36 -27.55 0.20
C ASN A 531 6.71 -28.22 1.42
N LEU A 532 6.44 -27.46 2.49
CA LEU A 532 5.75 -27.97 3.66
C LEU A 532 4.36 -28.54 3.31
N THR A 533 3.57 -27.81 2.51
CA THR A 533 2.26 -28.28 2.06
C THR A 533 2.39 -29.57 1.23
N ASN A 534 3.36 -29.66 0.33
CA ASN A 534 3.60 -30.86 -0.48
C ASN A 534 4.00 -32.06 0.40
N ASP A 535 4.86 -31.85 1.40
CA ASP A 535 5.26 -32.88 2.35
C ASP A 535 4.08 -33.35 3.21
N LEU A 536 3.21 -32.44 3.65
CA LEU A 536 1.99 -32.79 4.39
C LEU A 536 1.01 -33.59 3.54
N VAL A 537 0.83 -33.22 2.27
CA VAL A 537 0.02 -33.97 1.29
C VAL A 537 0.62 -35.36 1.02
N GLY A 538 1.94 -35.47 0.93
CA GLY A 538 2.64 -36.76 0.75
C GLY A 538 2.67 -37.62 2.02
N GLY A 539 2.56 -37.00 3.20
CA GLY A 539 2.60 -37.66 4.50
C GLY A 539 1.30 -38.33 4.93
N VAL A 540 0.17 -38.00 4.29
CA VAL A 540 -1.11 -38.69 4.51
C VAL A 540 -1.20 -39.96 3.68
N GLN A 541 -1.91 -40.98 4.18
CA GLN A 541 -2.02 -42.27 3.49
C GLN A 541 -2.71 -42.12 2.12
N LYS A 542 -3.76 -41.29 2.06
CA LYS A 542 -4.51 -41.04 0.83
C LYS A 542 -5.37 -39.78 0.96
N ILE A 543 -5.44 -38.99 -0.11
CA ILE A 543 -6.49 -37.99 -0.30
C ILE A 543 -7.42 -38.48 -1.40
N ARG A 544 -8.73 -38.38 -1.19
CA ARG A 544 -9.75 -38.71 -2.21
C ARG A 544 -10.57 -37.48 -2.53
N TYR A 545 -10.66 -37.15 -3.81
CA TYR A 545 -11.57 -36.14 -4.33
C TYR A 545 -12.70 -36.84 -5.09
N TRP A 546 -13.92 -36.34 -4.93
CA TRP A 546 -15.07 -36.78 -5.72
C TRP A 546 -15.41 -35.71 -6.77
N ASP A 547 -14.63 -35.64 -7.84
CA ASP A 547 -14.71 -34.58 -8.87
C ASP A 547 -16.12 -34.37 -9.42
N LYS A 548 -16.85 -35.45 -9.68
CA LYS A 548 -18.25 -35.36 -10.16
C LYS A 548 -19.17 -34.66 -9.17
N ARG A 549 -18.91 -34.77 -7.87
CA ARG A 549 -19.64 -34.04 -6.82
C ARG A 549 -19.16 -32.59 -6.78
N ILE A 550 -17.85 -32.35 -6.79
CA ILE A 550 -17.28 -30.99 -6.81
C ILE A 550 -17.88 -30.16 -7.97
N GLN A 551 -17.84 -30.70 -9.18
CA GLN A 551 -18.36 -30.06 -10.39
C GLN A 551 -19.88 -29.92 -10.40
N SER A 552 -20.63 -30.69 -9.61
CA SER A 552 -22.09 -30.57 -9.59
C SER A 552 -22.58 -29.25 -9.01
N LEU A 553 -21.73 -28.51 -8.27
CA LEU A 553 -22.07 -27.19 -7.73
C LEU A 553 -22.39 -26.18 -8.84
N LEU A 554 -21.72 -26.24 -9.99
CA LEU A 554 -22.01 -25.37 -11.16
C LEU A 554 -23.35 -25.68 -11.83
N LYS A 555 -23.84 -26.91 -11.67
CA LYS A 555 -25.12 -27.36 -12.26
C LYS A 555 -26.32 -27.02 -11.39
N GLN A 556 -26.09 -26.48 -10.19
CA GLN A 556 -27.12 -26.00 -9.27
C GLN A 556 -27.25 -24.47 -9.31
N THR A 557 -26.34 -23.77 -9.99
CA THR A 557 -26.32 -22.30 -10.14
C THR A 557 -26.80 -21.82 -11.52
N ASN A 558 -27.05 -22.73 -12.47
CA ASN A 558 -27.77 -22.51 -13.72
C ASN A 558 -29.16 -23.14 -13.63
#